data_AF-E5Y9J4-F1
#
_entry.id   AF-E5Y9J4-F1
#
_cell.length_a   1.000
_cell.length_b   1.000
_cell.length_c   1.000
_cell.angle_alpha   90.00
_cell.angle_beta   90.00
_cell.angle_gamma   90.00
#
_symmetry.space_group_name_H-M   'P 1'
#
loop_
_entity.id
_entity.type
_entity.pdbx_description
1 polymer ?
#
loop_
_entity_poly.entity_id
_entity_poly.type
_entity_poly.pdbx_seq_one_letter_code
_entity_poly.pdbx_strand_id
1 'polypeptide(L)' 'MITTAELARIRAAAIGDMLGDPGALDEMGPAATIFRLCRELELATKRAVAMSEVAAAAWEAAREAARKDELQT' A
#
# COMPACT_ATOMS: atom_id res chain seq x y z
N MET A 1 4.83 -24.91 -20.29
CA MET A 1 5.96 -24.02 -20.63
C MET A 1 5.38 -22.70 -21.06
N ILE A 2 5.83 -21.59 -20.48
CA ILE A 2 5.38 -20.27 -20.91
C ILE A 2 6.08 -19.88 -22.21
N THR A 3 5.35 -19.33 -23.18
CA THR A 3 5.94 -18.84 -24.42
C THR A 3 6.65 -17.49 -24.21
N THR A 4 7.61 -17.17 -25.07
CA THR A 4 8.26 -15.85 -25.07
C THR A 4 7.27 -14.71 -25.27
N ALA A 5 6.22 -14.92 -26.07
CA ALA A 5 5.17 -13.94 -26.30
C ALA A 5 4.31 -13.71 -25.05
N GLU A 6 3.95 -14.78 -24.32
CA GLU A 6 3.24 -14.66 -23.03
C GLU A 6 4.10 -13.97 -21.98
N LEU A 7 5.38 -14.30 -21.88
CA LEU A 7 6.32 -13.64 -20.96
C LEU A 7 6.46 -12.14 -21.27
N ALA A 8 6.50 -11.77 -22.55
CA ALA A 8 6.57 -10.37 -22.97
C ALA A 8 5.29 -9.60 -22.59
N ARG A 9 4.10 -10.19 -22.78
CA ARG A 9 2.82 -9.57 -22.38
C ARG A 9 2.74 -9.38 -20.87
N ILE A 10 3.13 -10.37 -20.07
CA ILE A 10 3.20 -10.25 -18.60
C ILE A 10 4.12 -9.12 -18.17
N ARG A 11 5.31 -9.02 -18.78
CA ARG A 11 6.26 -7.95 -18.45
C ARG A 11 5.73 -6.57 -18.83
N ALA A 12 5.12 -6.42 -20.00
CA ALA A 12 4.53 -5.15 -20.43
C ALA A 12 3.41 -4.72 -19.48
N ALA A 13 2.52 -5.64 -19.11
CA ALA A 13 1.44 -5.40 -18.15
C ALA A 13 1.96 -5.00 -16.77
N ALA A 14 2.98 -5.69 -16.25
CA ALA A 14 3.62 -5.37 -14.96
C ALA A 14 4.33 -4.01 -14.97
N ILE A 15 4.98 -3.64 -16.08
CA ILE A 15 5.61 -2.31 -16.22
C ILE A 15 4.54 -1.22 -16.28
N GLY A 16 3.47 -1.42 -17.03
CA GLY A 16 2.35 -0.47 -17.09
C GLY A 16 1.73 -0.22 -15.72
N ASP A 17 1.49 -1.29 -14.95
CA ASP A 17 1.01 -1.19 -13.55
C ASP A 17 1.97 -0.38 -12.67
N MET A 18 3.29 -0.65 -12.74
CA MET A 18 4.30 0.12 -12.00
C MET A 18 4.35 1.61 -12.39
N LEU A 19 3.99 1.94 -13.63
CA LEU A 19 3.91 3.32 -14.14
C LEU A 19 2.57 3.99 -13.85
N GLY A 20 1.64 3.30 -13.18
CA GLY A 20 0.33 3.84 -12.83
C GLY A 20 -0.69 3.78 -13.95
N ASP A 21 -0.54 2.85 -14.92
CA ASP A 21 -1.59 2.50 -15.87
C ASP A 21 -2.50 1.40 -15.28
N PRO A 22 -3.70 1.76 -14.77
CA PRO A 22 -4.60 0.82 -14.11
C PRO A 22 -5.18 -0.25 -15.07
N GLY A 23 -5.09 -0.05 -16.38
CA GLY A 23 -5.60 -0.96 -17.41
C GLY A 23 -4.57 -1.95 -17.94
N ALA A 24 -3.28 -1.77 -17.62
CA ALA A 24 -2.19 -2.60 -18.15
C ALA A 24 -2.36 -4.09 -17.82
N LEU A 25 -3.01 -4.38 -16.69
CA LEU A 25 -3.30 -5.74 -16.25
C LEU A 25 -4.64 -6.27 -16.79
N ASP A 26 -5.56 -5.44 -17.28
CA ASP A 26 -6.90 -5.90 -17.70
C ASP A 26 -6.86 -6.91 -18.86
N GLU A 27 -5.83 -6.84 -19.70
CA GLU A 27 -5.57 -7.81 -20.78
C GLU A 27 -5.14 -9.21 -20.28
N MET A 28 -4.79 -9.34 -18.99
CA MET A 28 -4.33 -10.59 -18.39
C MET A 28 -5.47 -11.44 -17.79
N GLY A 29 -6.72 -10.97 -17.89
CA GLY A 29 -7.90 -11.71 -17.44
C GLY A 29 -7.93 -11.91 -15.90
N PRO A 30 -8.43 -13.04 -15.39
CA PRO A 30 -8.67 -13.23 -13.96
C PRO A 30 -7.43 -13.07 -13.06
N ALA A 31 -6.24 -13.37 -13.59
CA ALA A 31 -4.98 -13.24 -12.85
C ALA A 31 -4.67 -11.78 -12.46
N ALA A 32 -5.06 -10.82 -13.30
CA ALA A 32 -4.88 -9.40 -13.02
C ALA A 32 -5.76 -8.89 -11.89
N THR A 33 -7.01 -9.36 -11.83
CA THR A 33 -7.91 -9.02 -10.73
C THR A 33 -7.35 -9.49 -9.39
N ILE A 34 -6.81 -10.72 -9.34
CA ILE A 34 -6.19 -11.25 -8.12
C ILE A 34 -4.95 -10.42 -7.73
N PHE A 35 -4.08 -10.12 -8.69
CA PHE A 35 -2.89 -9.30 -8.44
C PHE A 35 -3.25 -7.91 -7.91
N ARG A 36 -4.26 -7.25 -8.51
CA ARG A 36 -4.76 -5.94 -8.07
C ARG A 36 -5.26 -5.98 -6.63
N LEU A 37 -6.06 -6.99 -6.27
CA LEU A 37 -6.56 -7.16 -4.91
C LEU A 37 -5.43 -7.40 -3.90
N CYS A 38 -4.43 -8.22 -4.25
CA CYS A 38 -3.25 -8.41 -3.40
C CYS A 38 -2.48 -7.10 -3.18
N ARG A 39 -2.35 -6.27 -4.22
CA ARG A 39 -1.67 -4.98 -4.13
C ARG A 39 -2.45 -3.97 -3.29
N GLU A 40 -3.77 -3.91 -3.45
CA GLU A 40 -4.64 -3.08 -2.62
C GLU A 40 -4.58 -3.48 -1.15
N LEU A 41 -4.54 -4.79 -0.86
CA LEU A 41 -4.35 -5.30 0.51
C LEU A 41 -3.00 -4.86 1.08
N GLU A 42 -1.90 -4.99 0.31
CA GLU A 42 -0.57 -4.54 0.74
C GLU A 42 -0.56 -3.03 1.07
N LEU A 43 -1.17 -2.21 0.22
CA LEU A 43 -1.29 -0.76 0.44
C LEU A 43 -2.16 -0.43 1.65
N ALA A 44 -3.27 -1.15 1.84
CA ALA A 44 -4.13 -0.99 3.00
C ALA A 44 -3.39 -1.30 4.30
N THR A 45 -2.60 -2.39 4.34
CA THR A 45 -1.76 -2.73 5.50
C THR A 45 -0.74 -1.63 5.79
N LYS A 46 -0.04 -1.12 4.77
CA LYS A 46 0.92 -0.02 4.93
C LYS A 46 0.27 1.23 5.51
N ARG A 47 -0.91 1.60 5.00
CA ARG A 47 -1.69 2.74 5.51
C ARG A 47 -2.13 2.52 6.97
N ALA A 48 -2.58 1.31 7.32
CA ALA A 48 -2.97 0.99 8.69
C ALA A 48 -1.79 1.13 9.67
N VAL A 49 -0.60 0.66 9.29
CA VAL A 49 0.62 0.82 10.10
C VAL A 49 0.96 2.30 10.29
N ALA A 50 0.98 3.08 9.22
CA ALA A 50 1.28 4.51 9.29
C ALA A 50 0.27 5.26 10.20
N MET A 51 -1.02 4.92 10.12
CA MET A 51 -2.03 5.50 11.00
C MET A 51 -1.85 5.11 12.47
N SER A 52 -1.41 3.87 12.74
CA SER A 52 -1.09 3.41 14.10
C SER A 52 0.10 4.19 14.69
N GLU A 53 1.15 4.41 13.91
CA GLU A 53 2.32 5.20 14.32
C GLU A 53 1.95 6.66 14.63
N VAL A 54 1.12 7.27 13.78
CA VAL A 54 0.60 8.63 14.00
C VAL A 54 -0.24 8.70 15.28
N ALA A 55 -1.11 7.70 15.52
CA ALA A 55 -1.93 7.66 16.72
C ALA A 55 -1.08 7.51 17.99
N ALA A 56 -0.06 6.66 17.97
CA ALA A 56 0.88 6.50 19.08
C ALA A 56 1.61 7.81 19.38
N ALA A 57 2.14 8.48 18.36
CA ALA A 57 2.83 9.76 18.51
C ALA A 57 1.91 10.85 19.09
N ALA A 58 0.66 10.92 18.63
CA ALA A 58 -0.33 11.84 19.16
C ALA A 58 -0.64 11.57 20.64
N TRP A 59 -0.73 10.29 21.02
CA TRP A 59 -1.00 9.91 22.41
C TRP A 59 0.17 10.25 23.34
N GLU A 60 1.41 10.00 22.91
CA GLU A 60 2.62 10.41 23.64
C GLU A 60 2.68 11.94 23.82
N ALA A 61 2.43 12.71 22.76
CA ALA A 61 2.43 14.16 22.81
C ALA A 61 1.38 14.71 23.79
N ALA A 62 0.17 14.13 23.79
CA ALA A 62 -0.88 14.51 24.72
C ALA A 62 -0.49 14.21 26.18
N ARG A 63 0.17 13.07 26.43
CA ARG A 63 0.63 12.71 27.78
C ARG A 63 1.73 13.63 28.28
N GLU A 64 2.66 14.01 27.40
CA GLU A 64 3.74 14.94 27.74
C GLU A 64 3.19 16.33 28.04
N ALA A 65 2.19 16.79 27.30
CA ALA A 65 1.49 18.05 27.58
C ALA A 65 0.82 18.01 28.95
N ALA A 66 0.06 16.95 29.26
CA ALA A 66 -0.59 16.79 30.56
C ALA A 66 0.40 16.77 31.74
N ARG A 67 1.55 16.10 31.58
CA ARG A 67 2.60 16.07 32.62
C ARG A 67 3.20 17.46 32.87
N LYS A 68 3.38 18.27 31.82
CA LYS A 68 3.91 19.63 31.95
C LYS A 68 2.94 20.55 32.68
N ASP A 69 1.64 20.42 32.41
CA ASP A 69 0.60 21.18 33.11
C ASP A 69 0.60 20.84 34.62
N GLU A 70 0.73 19.56 34.99
CA GLU A 70 0.84 19.13 36.40
C GLU A 70 2.08 19.68 37.11
N LEU A 71 3.22 19.81 36.43
CA LEU A 71 4.46 20.34 37.03
C LEU A 71 4.48 21.87 37.15
N GLN A 72 3.57 22.56 36.46
CA GLN A 72 3.44 24.03 36.47
C GLN A 72 2.36 24.53 37.44
N THR A 73 1.61 23.63 38.06
CA THR A 73 0.55 23.92 39.05
C THR A 73 1.07 23.70 40.47
#